data_AF-F1LGT8-F1
#
_entry.id   AF-F1LGT8-F1
#
_cell.length_a   1.000
_cell.length_b   1.000
_cell.length_c   1.000
_cell.angle_alpha   90.00
_cell.angle_beta   90.00
_cell.angle_gamma   90.00
#
_symmetry.space_group_name_H-M   'P 1'
#
loop_
_entity.id
_entity.type
_entity.pdbx_description
1 polymer ?
#
loop_
_entity_poly.entity_id
_entity_poly.type
_entity_poly.pdbx_seq_one_letter_code
_entity_poly.pdbx_strand_id
1 'polypeptide(L)'
;MVVVPKTLVKDWNSKYETLADMVVPGSSRLITEDGDQMLFSVTLFKKVIEEYKTHCREHKFVVRDFVYDEESLKAGRTERDKLVQEKQKQYAPLVRWLKINFGEIFIAYVHVKALRVFVESVLRYGLPVNFQAAIVEPTKNSYKKLRAELYKLYVHLDASAAGPSLRSLRCRSLVTPTL
;
A
#
# COMPACT_ATOMS: atom_id res chain seq x y z
N MET A 1 -33.81 4.33 -5.31
CA MET A 1 -33.71 2.85 -5.18
C MET A 1 -33.64 2.48 -3.72
N VAL A 2 -34.01 1.26 -3.33
CA VAL A 2 -34.08 0.86 -1.91
C VAL A 2 -33.18 -0.34 -1.64
N VAL A 3 -32.33 -0.22 -0.61
CA VAL A 3 -31.46 -1.29 -0.14
C VAL A 3 -32.12 -1.94 1.07
N VAL A 4 -32.28 -3.26 1.00
CA VAL A 4 -32.97 -4.08 1.99
C VAL A 4 -32.01 -5.20 2.44
N PRO A 5 -31.80 -5.38 3.76
CA PRO A 5 -31.04 -6.53 4.26
C PRO A 5 -31.72 -7.85 3.89
N LYS A 6 -30.95 -8.88 3.55
CA LYS A 6 -31.46 -10.19 3.10
C LYS A 6 -32.41 -10.84 4.13
N THR A 7 -32.16 -10.59 5.41
CA THR A 7 -33.00 -11.04 6.53
C THR A 7 -34.41 -10.42 6.53
N LEU A 8 -34.55 -9.21 5.98
CA LEU A 8 -35.79 -8.43 5.98
C LEU A 8 -36.52 -8.46 4.62
N VAL A 9 -36.09 -9.30 3.68
CA VAL A 9 -36.69 -9.36 2.33
C VAL A 9 -38.15 -9.83 2.38
N LYS A 10 -38.47 -10.76 3.28
CA LYS A 10 -39.86 -11.20 3.49
C LYS A 10 -40.74 -10.05 3.99
N ASP A 11 -40.25 -9.31 4.99
CA ASP A 11 -40.93 -8.15 5.54
C ASP A 11 -41.08 -7.03 4.51
N TRP A 12 -40.06 -6.81 3.68
CA TRP A 12 -40.10 -5.87 2.57
C TRP A 12 -41.22 -6.22 1.59
N ASN A 13 -41.25 -7.46 1.10
CA ASN A 13 -42.25 -7.89 0.11
C ASN A 13 -43.68 -7.77 0.64
N SER A 14 -43.89 -7.93 1.95
CA SER A 14 -45.22 -7.78 2.56
C SER A 14 -45.61 -6.33 2.84
N LYS A 15 -44.65 -5.42 3.06
CA LYS A 15 -44.94 -4.06 3.56
C LYS A 15 -44.72 -2.95 2.53
N TYR A 16 -43.89 -3.16 1.51
CA TYR A 16 -43.46 -2.05 0.64
C TYR A 16 -44.64 -1.31 -0.04
N GLU A 17 -45.74 -2.01 -0.32
CA GLU A 17 -46.96 -1.43 -0.92
C GLU A 17 -47.73 -0.54 0.05
N THR A 18 -47.68 -0.83 1.35
CA THR A 18 -48.43 -0.12 2.40
C THR A 18 -47.59 0.96 3.10
N LEU A 19 -46.35 1.18 2.67
CA LEU A 19 -45.49 2.22 3.25
C LEU A 19 -45.95 3.64 2.90
N ALA A 20 -46.74 3.81 1.82
CA ALA A 20 -47.40 5.07 1.47
C ALA A 20 -48.56 4.79 0.48
N ASP A 21 -49.60 5.62 0.46
CA ASP A 21 -50.79 5.39 -0.39
C ASP A 21 -50.51 5.41 -1.90
N MET A 22 -49.51 6.18 -2.35
CA MET A 22 -49.22 6.36 -3.79
C MET A 22 -48.03 5.51 -4.26
N VAL A 23 -47.98 4.26 -3.82
CA VAL A 23 -47.02 3.26 -4.28
C VAL A 23 -47.69 2.34 -5.30
N VAL A 24 -47.01 2.02 -6.40
CA VAL A 24 -47.56 1.12 -7.42
C VAL A 24 -47.41 -0.34 -6.95
N PRO A 25 -48.52 -1.09 -6.76
CA PRO A 25 -48.45 -2.50 -6.36
C PRO A 25 -47.74 -3.35 -7.42
N GLY A 26 -47.05 -4.41 -6.99
CA GLY A 26 -46.25 -5.27 -7.87
C GLY A 26 -45.05 -4.61 -8.57
N SER A 27 -44.69 -3.36 -8.22
CA SER A 27 -43.58 -2.63 -8.87
C SER A 27 -42.19 -2.97 -8.31
N SER A 28 -42.13 -3.66 -7.16
CA SER A 28 -40.86 -4.06 -6.54
C SER A 28 -40.13 -5.09 -7.41
N ARG A 29 -38.91 -4.76 -7.86
CA ARG A 29 -38.05 -5.67 -8.63
C ARG A 29 -36.64 -5.67 -8.06
N LEU A 30 -36.09 -6.87 -7.88
CA LEU A 30 -34.69 -7.05 -7.49
C LEU A 30 -33.76 -6.69 -8.65
N ILE A 31 -32.79 -5.80 -8.39
CA ILE A 31 -31.77 -5.38 -9.37
C ILE A 31 -30.48 -6.17 -9.15
N THR A 32 -29.98 -6.20 -7.91
CA THR A 32 -28.69 -6.82 -7.58
C THR A 32 -28.68 -7.25 -6.12
N GLU A 33 -27.95 -8.31 -5.83
CA GLU A 33 -27.64 -8.80 -4.49
C GLU A 33 -26.14 -8.65 -4.26
N ASP A 34 -25.76 -8.09 -3.12
CA ASP A 34 -24.38 -7.92 -2.69
C ASP A 34 -24.25 -8.38 -1.23
N GLY A 35 -23.77 -9.61 -1.04
CA GLY A 35 -23.64 -10.25 0.27
C GLY A 35 -24.97 -10.28 1.04
N ASP A 36 -25.03 -9.54 2.14
CA ASP A 36 -26.20 -9.47 3.01
C ASP A 36 -27.21 -8.35 2.64
N GLN A 37 -26.97 -7.62 1.54
CA GLN A 37 -27.82 -6.52 1.08
C GLN A 37 -28.39 -6.79 -0.31
N MET A 38 -29.67 -6.44 -0.50
CA MET A 38 -30.37 -6.58 -1.77
C MET A 38 -30.90 -5.21 -2.22
N LEU A 39 -30.71 -4.89 -3.50
CA LEU A 39 -31.16 -3.63 -4.10
C LEU A 39 -32.45 -3.84 -4.88
N PHE A 40 -33.51 -3.14 -4.48
CA PHE A 40 -34.81 -3.15 -5.13
C PHE A 40 -35.11 -1.81 -5.83
N SER A 41 -35.76 -1.89 -7.00
CA SER A 41 -36.47 -0.77 -7.61
C SER A 41 -37.93 -0.78 -7.18
N VAL A 42 -38.49 0.40 -6.89
CA VAL A 42 -39.92 0.60 -6.61
C VAL A 42 -40.39 1.81 -7.40
N THR A 43 -41.60 1.75 -7.94
CA THR A 43 -42.24 2.86 -8.64
C THR A 43 -43.30 3.48 -7.72
N LEU A 44 -43.15 4.78 -7.44
CA LEU A 44 -44.08 5.55 -6.62
C LEU A 44 -44.24 6.98 -7.16
N PHE A 45 -45.30 7.67 -6.74
CA PHE A 45 -45.55 9.05 -7.15
C PHE A 45 -44.59 10.03 -6.47
N LYS A 46 -44.17 11.08 -7.20
CA LYS A 46 -43.19 12.06 -6.71
C LYS A 46 -43.62 12.78 -5.42
N LYS A 47 -44.92 12.96 -5.22
CA LYS A 47 -45.49 13.67 -4.07
C LYS A 47 -45.21 12.98 -2.74
N VAL A 48 -45.10 11.65 -2.73
CA VAL A 48 -44.96 10.84 -1.50
C VAL A 48 -43.53 10.36 -1.26
N ILE A 49 -42.53 10.85 -2.01
CA ILE A 49 -41.14 10.37 -1.89
C ILE A 49 -40.58 10.55 -0.48
N GLU A 50 -40.79 11.71 0.14
CA GLU A 50 -40.21 12.01 1.45
C GLU A 50 -40.90 11.25 2.59
N GLU A 51 -42.21 11.06 2.50
CA GLU A 51 -42.99 10.20 3.40
C GLU A 51 -42.51 8.74 3.29
N TYR A 52 -42.39 8.24 2.06
CA TYR A 52 -41.91 6.88 1.79
C TYR A 52 -40.48 6.65 2.30
N LYS A 53 -39.58 7.64 2.16
CA LYS A 53 -38.22 7.60 2.73
C LYS A 53 -38.23 7.49 4.24
N THR A 54 -39.15 8.20 4.90
CA THR A 54 -39.27 8.20 6.36
C THR A 54 -39.72 6.83 6.86
N HIS A 55 -40.80 6.28 6.29
CA HIS A 55 -41.28 4.93 6.64
C HIS A 55 -40.29 3.81 6.28
N CYS A 56 -39.55 3.97 5.17
CA CYS A 56 -38.46 3.05 4.85
C CYS A 56 -37.39 3.02 5.96
N ARG A 57 -36.98 4.18 6.47
CA ARG A 57 -35.96 4.28 7.53
C ARG A 57 -36.44 3.65 8.84
N GLU A 58 -37.70 3.83 9.21
CA GLU A 58 -38.31 3.21 10.40
C GLU A 58 -38.24 1.68 10.35
N HIS A 59 -38.41 1.10 9.15
CA HIS A 59 -38.31 -0.34 8.92
C HIS A 59 -36.89 -0.82 8.56
N LYS A 60 -35.87 0.03 8.75
CA LYS A 60 -34.45 -0.26 8.46
C LYS A 60 -34.16 -0.53 6.98
N PHE A 61 -35.01 -0.03 6.08
CA PHE A 61 -34.75 0.01 4.64
C PHE A 61 -34.01 1.30 4.28
N VAL A 62 -32.91 1.19 3.53
CA VAL A 62 -32.08 2.35 3.19
C VAL A 62 -32.41 2.81 1.78
N VAL A 63 -33.05 3.97 1.66
CA VAL A 63 -33.34 4.56 0.35
C VAL A 63 -32.11 5.31 -0.17
N ARG A 64 -31.63 4.91 -1.34
CA ARG A 64 -30.60 5.62 -2.10
C ARG A 64 -31.24 6.48 -3.17
N ASP A 65 -31.00 7.79 -3.07
CA ASP A 65 -31.35 8.73 -4.13
C ASP A 65 -30.49 8.44 -5.35
N PHE A 66 -31.16 8.11 -6.46
CA PHE A 66 -30.52 7.81 -7.73
C PHE A 66 -31.31 8.52 -8.81
N VAL A 67 -30.68 9.48 -9.47
CA VAL A 67 -31.21 10.14 -10.65
C VAL A 67 -30.54 9.47 -11.83
N TYR A 68 -31.33 8.79 -12.66
CA TYR A 68 -30.81 8.19 -13.89
C TYR A 68 -30.52 9.30 -14.89
N ASP A 69 -29.24 9.52 -15.16
CA ASP A 69 -28.77 10.41 -16.21
C ASP A 69 -27.79 9.64 -17.10
N GLU A 70 -28.14 9.48 -18.37
CA GLU A 70 -27.34 8.72 -19.32
C GLU A 70 -25.99 9.38 -19.60
N GLU A 71 -25.95 10.70 -19.57
CA GLU A 71 -24.75 11.46 -19.92
C GLU A 71 -23.69 11.30 -18.82
N SER A 72 -24.06 11.50 -17.55
CA SER A 72 -23.16 11.25 -16.42
C SER A 72 -22.72 9.79 -16.30
N LEU A 73 -23.59 8.81 -16.59
CA LEU A 73 -23.21 7.39 -16.58
C LEU A 73 -22.20 7.05 -17.69
N LYS A 74 -22.37 7.61 -18.89
CA LYS A 74 -21.41 7.43 -20.01
C LYS A 74 -20.09 8.15 -19.71
N ALA A 75 -20.15 9.37 -19.16
CA ALA A 75 -18.98 10.12 -18.75
C ALA A 75 -18.15 9.37 -17.70
N GLY A 76 -18.79 8.85 -16.64
CA GLY A 76 -18.12 8.09 -15.60
C GLY A 76 -17.48 6.78 -16.08
N ARG A 77 -18.13 6.06 -17.03
CA ARG A 77 -17.52 4.89 -17.66
C ARG A 77 -16.29 5.26 -18.48
N THR A 78 -16.40 6.30 -19.29
CA THR A 78 -15.32 6.79 -20.16
C THR A 78 -14.13 7.26 -19.34
N GLU A 79 -14.38 8.01 -18.26
CA GLU A 79 -13.34 8.46 -17.34
C GLU A 79 -12.63 7.28 -16.68
N ARG A 80 -13.38 6.29 -16.18
CA ARG A 80 -12.80 5.07 -15.59
C ARG A 80 -11.91 4.34 -16.58
N ASP A 81 -12.36 4.16 -17.81
CA ASP A 81 -11.59 3.45 -18.84
C ASP A 81 -10.35 4.26 -19.26
N LYS A 82 -10.45 5.58 -19.36
CA LYS A 82 -9.32 6.48 -19.60
C LYS A 82 -8.26 6.36 -18.50
N LEU A 83 -8.68 6.38 -17.22
CA LEU A 83 -7.77 6.25 -16.08
C LEU A 83 -7.07 4.89 -16.06
N VAL A 84 -7.77 3.80 -16.39
CA VAL A 84 -7.19 2.46 -16.48
C VAL A 84 -6.14 2.40 -17.59
N GLN A 85 -6.45 2.96 -18.76
CA GLN A 85 -5.50 3.01 -19.89
C GLN A 85 -4.28 3.87 -19.56
N GLU A 86 -4.48 5.02 -18.90
CA GLU A 86 -3.39 5.91 -18.50
C GLU A 86 -2.47 5.23 -17.48
N LYS A 87 -3.03 4.57 -16.46
CA LYS A 87 -2.27 3.76 -15.52
C LYS A 87 -1.41 2.72 -16.25
N GLN A 88 -2.01 1.97 -17.19
CA GLN A 88 -1.31 0.93 -17.92
C GLN A 88 -0.20 1.49 -18.81
N LYS A 89 -0.45 2.64 -19.45
CA LYS A 89 0.51 3.36 -20.28
C LYS A 89 1.69 3.89 -19.47
N GLN A 90 1.46 4.40 -18.27
CA GLN A 90 2.50 4.96 -17.41
C GLN A 90 3.34 3.89 -16.70
N TYR A 91 2.78 2.69 -16.47
CA TYR A 91 3.45 1.64 -15.70
C TYR A 91 4.78 1.18 -16.33
N ALA A 92 4.80 0.88 -17.63
CA ALA A 92 6.02 0.37 -18.28
C ALA A 92 7.17 1.40 -18.32
N PRO A 93 6.94 2.68 -18.71
CA PRO A 93 7.95 3.74 -18.59
C PRO A 93 8.46 3.93 -17.17
N LEU A 94 7.57 3.90 -16.17
CA LEU A 94 7.93 4.06 -14.76
C LEU A 94 8.87 2.94 -14.30
N VAL A 95 8.53 1.67 -14.59
CA VAL A 95 9.39 0.53 -14.22
C VAL A 95 10.75 0.62 -14.90
N ARG A 96 10.80 1.01 -16.18
CA ARG A 96 12.07 1.21 -16.89
C ARG A 96 12.90 2.31 -16.25
N TRP A 97 12.27 3.43 -15.91
CA TRP A 97 12.93 4.55 -15.24
C TRP A 97 13.48 4.14 -13.87
N LEU A 98 12.68 3.42 -13.06
CA LEU A 98 13.12 2.93 -11.75
C LEU A 98 14.30 1.97 -11.85
N LYS A 99 14.31 1.06 -12.83
CA LYS A 99 15.45 0.13 -13.03
C LYS A 99 16.75 0.86 -13.34
N ILE A 100 16.69 1.89 -14.19
CA ILE A 100 17.88 2.71 -14.54
C ILE A 100 18.37 3.45 -13.30
N ASN A 101 17.48 4.19 -12.63
CA ASN A 101 17.85 5.01 -11.48
C ASN A 101 18.32 4.17 -10.28
N PHE A 102 17.76 2.97 -10.08
CA PHE A 102 18.23 2.07 -9.04
C PHE A 102 19.69 1.63 -9.27
N GLY A 103 20.07 1.33 -10.51
CA GLY A 103 21.46 0.99 -10.85
C GLY A 103 22.42 2.13 -10.52
N GLU A 104 22.10 3.35 -10.94
CA GLU A 104 22.90 4.55 -10.65
C GLU A 104 23.06 4.80 -9.14
N ILE A 105 21.96 4.73 -8.39
CA ILE A 105 21.97 4.92 -6.94
C ILE A 105 22.78 3.81 -6.24
N PHE A 106 22.67 2.56 -6.71
CA PHE A 106 23.44 1.46 -6.15
C PHE A 106 24.94 1.62 -6.40
N ILE A 107 25.34 2.04 -7.60
CA ILE A 107 26.74 2.35 -7.93
C ILE A 107 27.25 3.47 -7.02
N ALA A 108 26.51 4.57 -6.89
CA ALA A 108 26.88 5.68 -6.01
C ALA A 108 27.01 5.23 -4.54
N TYR A 109 26.11 4.36 -4.07
CA TYR A 109 26.17 3.79 -2.72
C TYR A 109 27.44 2.96 -2.50
N VAL A 110 27.84 2.12 -3.46
CA VAL A 110 29.09 1.35 -3.40
C VAL A 110 30.31 2.27 -3.38
N HIS A 111 30.32 3.35 -4.17
CA HIS A 111 31.40 4.34 -4.15
C HIS A 111 31.55 4.99 -2.77
N VAL A 112 30.44 5.38 -2.12
CA VAL A 112 30.46 5.92 -0.76
C VAL A 112 31.03 4.91 0.24
N LYS A 113 30.72 3.61 0.10
CA LYS A 113 31.31 2.56 0.94
C LYS A 113 32.80 2.38 0.69
N ALA A 114 33.25 2.40 -0.56
CA ALA A 114 34.67 2.32 -0.91
C ALA A 114 35.46 3.50 -0.31
N LEU A 115 34.95 4.73 -0.46
CA LEU A 115 35.54 5.92 0.15
C LEU A 115 35.59 5.82 1.67
N ARG A 116 34.52 5.33 2.30
CA ARG A 116 34.49 5.14 3.75
C ARG A 116 35.54 4.12 4.22
N VAL A 117 35.65 2.97 3.56
CA VAL A 117 36.65 1.94 3.87
C VAL A 117 38.06 2.51 3.68
N PHE A 118 38.29 3.29 2.62
CA PHE A 118 39.57 3.94 2.38
C PHE A 118 39.95 4.91 3.50
N VAL A 119 39.06 5.85 3.86
CA VAL A 119 39.31 6.83 4.93
C VAL A 119 39.51 6.15 6.29
N GLU A 120 38.68 5.17 6.65
CA GLU A 120 38.82 4.45 7.92
C GLU A 120 40.14 3.65 7.97
N SER A 121 40.58 3.07 6.85
CA SER A 121 41.84 2.32 6.78
C SER A 121 43.06 3.23 6.91
N VAL A 122 43.05 4.40 6.26
CA VAL A 122 44.10 5.42 6.42
C VAL A 122 44.17 5.93 7.85
N LEU A 123 43.02 6.21 8.48
CA LEU A 123 42.99 6.70 9.87
C LEU A 123 43.44 5.66 10.88
N ARG A 124 43.20 4.36 10.63
CA ARG A 124 43.54 3.28 11.56
C ARG A 124 44.96 2.73 11.38
N TYR A 125 45.44 2.63 10.15
CA TYR A 125 46.71 1.97 9.83
C TYR A 125 47.80 2.93 9.32
N GLY A 126 47.45 4.18 9.02
CA GLY A 126 48.40 5.21 8.60
C GLY A 126 48.83 5.11 7.13
N LEU A 127 49.95 5.77 6.82
CA LEU A 127 50.58 5.79 5.49
C LEU A 127 51.90 5.00 5.53
N PRO A 128 52.35 4.42 4.40
CA PRO A 128 51.73 4.41 3.07
C PRO A 128 50.50 3.50 2.97
N VAL A 129 49.65 3.75 1.97
CA VAL A 129 48.33 3.11 1.78
C VAL A 129 48.46 1.65 1.30
N ASN A 130 48.90 0.75 2.18
CA ASN A 130 49.15 -0.66 1.88
C ASN A 130 48.16 -1.56 2.61
N PHE A 131 46.89 -1.48 2.26
CA PHE A 131 45.84 -2.36 2.80
C PHE A 131 45.08 -3.08 1.69
N GLN A 132 44.61 -4.29 2.01
CA GLN A 132 43.78 -5.09 1.12
C GLN A 132 42.35 -5.11 1.66
N ALA A 133 41.43 -4.50 0.92
CA ALA A 133 40.01 -4.54 1.24
C ALA A 133 39.38 -5.80 0.64
N ALA A 134 38.46 -6.44 1.37
CA ALA A 134 37.72 -7.61 0.93
C ALA A 134 36.22 -7.45 1.25
N ILE A 135 35.38 -7.98 0.37
CA ILE A 135 33.93 -8.11 0.60
C ILE A 135 33.66 -9.55 0.97
N VAL A 136 32.98 -9.77 2.09
CA VAL A 136 32.61 -11.11 2.57
C VAL A 136 31.11 -11.22 2.63
N GLU A 137 30.54 -12.15 1.87
CA GLU A 137 29.14 -12.53 1.95
C GLU A 137 28.98 -13.73 2.90
N PRO A 138 28.45 -13.53 4.12
CA PRO A 138 28.25 -14.62 5.06
C PRO A 138 27.02 -15.46 4.70
N THR A 139 27.10 -16.76 4.95
CA THR A 139 25.93 -17.65 4.92
C THR A 139 24.91 -17.26 5.99
N LYS A 140 23.62 -17.55 5.73
CA LYS A 140 22.54 -17.27 6.69
C LYS A 140 22.88 -17.88 8.06
N ASN A 141 22.73 -17.10 9.14
CA ASN A 141 23.04 -17.44 10.54
C ASN A 141 24.53 -17.61 10.93
N SER A 142 25.50 -17.46 10.03
CA SER A 142 26.93 -17.59 10.38
C SER A 142 27.60 -16.28 10.82
N TYR A 143 26.92 -15.14 10.70
CA TYR A 143 27.48 -13.79 10.96
C TYR A 143 28.18 -13.67 12.32
N LYS A 144 27.57 -14.21 13.40
CA LYS A 144 28.15 -14.14 14.75
C LYS A 144 29.47 -14.92 14.84
N LYS A 145 29.52 -16.11 14.24
CA LYS A 145 30.72 -16.96 14.22
C LYS A 145 31.83 -16.31 13.37
N LEU A 146 31.49 -15.85 12.16
CA LEU A 146 32.43 -15.15 11.27
C LEU A 146 33.06 -13.95 11.96
N ARG A 147 32.26 -13.10 12.62
CA ARG A 147 32.76 -11.92 13.32
C ARG A 147 33.66 -12.27 14.50
N ALA A 148 33.35 -13.34 15.23
CA ALA A 148 34.19 -13.82 16.32
C ALA A 148 35.55 -14.31 15.83
N GLU A 149 35.59 -15.07 14.72
CA GLU A 149 36.86 -15.55 14.14
C GLU A 149 37.69 -14.41 13.54
N LEU A 150 37.07 -13.48 12.80
CA LEU A 150 37.78 -12.29 12.28
C LEU A 150 38.35 -11.43 13.41
N TYR A 151 37.61 -11.28 14.52
CA TYR A 151 38.12 -10.55 15.68
C TYR A 151 39.37 -11.23 16.27
N LYS A 152 39.35 -12.55 16.47
CA LYS A 152 40.52 -13.28 16.99
C LYS A 152 41.76 -13.11 16.10
N LEU A 153 41.59 -13.17 14.78
CA LEU A 153 42.70 -13.07 13.83
C LEU A 153 43.32 -11.66 13.79
N TYR A 154 42.50 -10.61 13.89
CA TYR A 154 42.94 -9.23 13.66
C TYR A 154 43.02 -8.34 14.91
N VAL A 155 42.72 -8.85 16.12
CA VAL A 155 42.74 -8.05 17.37
C VAL A 155 44.10 -7.40 17.64
N HIS A 156 45.21 -8.03 17.25
CA HIS A 156 46.55 -7.51 17.46
C HIS A 156 46.81 -6.20 16.69
N LEU A 157 46.11 -5.97 15.57
CA LEU A 157 46.22 -4.73 14.79
C LEU A 157 45.62 -3.52 15.50
N ASP A 158 44.73 -3.74 16.47
CA ASP A 158 44.13 -2.66 17.26
C ASP A 158 45.13 -2.07 18.27
N ALA A 159 46.09 -2.87 18.74
CA ALA A 159 47.14 -2.42 19.64
C ALA A 159 48.22 -1.59 18.91
N SER A 160 48.50 -1.92 17.65
CA SER A 160 49.44 -1.16 16.80
C SER A 160 48.90 0.19 16.34
N ALA A 161 47.57 0.40 16.35
CA ALA A 161 46.91 1.65 16.00
C ALA A 161 46.83 2.66 17.17
N ALA A 162 47.19 2.25 18.39
CA ALA A 162 47.18 3.09 19.59
C ALA A 162 48.45 3.96 19.70
N GLY A 163 48.64 4.88 18.75
CA GLY A 163 49.30 6.15 19.05
C GLY A 163 48.40 6.98 19.99
N PRO A 164 48.94 7.88 20.84
CA PRO A 164 48.20 8.41 21.97
C PRO A 164 47.06 9.34 21.54
N SER A 165 45.88 9.06 22.11
CA SER A 165 44.69 9.90 22.17
C SER A 165 43.88 10.14 20.88
N LEU A 166 42.77 9.41 20.75
CA LEU A 166 41.42 10.02 20.81
C LEU A 166 40.37 8.91 20.89
N ARG A 167 39.83 8.78 22.10
CA ARG A 167 38.66 7.95 22.40
C ARG A 167 37.47 8.38 21.55
N SER A 168 36.58 7.42 21.31
CA SER A 168 35.16 7.64 21.02
C SER A 168 34.80 8.17 19.62
N LEU A 169 34.90 7.30 18.62
CA LEU A 169 33.84 7.23 17.61
C LEU A 169 33.25 5.83 17.61
N ARG A 170 32.17 5.75 18.38
CA ARG A 170 31.20 4.67 18.45
C ARG A 170 30.87 4.22 17.03
N CYS A 171 31.50 3.13 16.58
CA CYS A 171 31.19 2.47 15.33
C CYS A 171 29.78 1.87 15.48
N ARG A 172 28.75 2.69 15.24
CA ARG A 172 27.41 2.20 14.95
C ARG A 172 27.57 1.37 13.69
N SER A 173 27.69 0.07 13.90
CA SER A 173 27.45 -0.94 12.90
C SER A 173 26.16 -0.57 12.18
N LEU A 174 26.28 -0.13 10.93
CA LEU A 174 25.20 -0.22 9.95
C LEU A 174 25.03 -1.71 9.62
N VAL A 175 24.61 -2.47 10.62
CA VAL A 175 23.89 -3.72 10.45
C VAL A 175 22.44 -3.29 10.49
N THR A 176 21.94 -2.80 9.36
CA THR A 176 20.50 -2.89 9.11
C THR A 176 20.24 -4.34 8.70
N PRO A 177 19.35 -5.06 9.39
CA PRO A 177 18.86 -6.33 8.88
C PRO A 177 17.96 -6.04 7.67
N THR A 178 17.98 -6.95 6.70
CA THR A 178 17.00 -7.15 5.61
C THR A 178 16.80 -6.02 4.59
N LEU A 179 17.11 -6.34 3.34
CA LEU A 179 16.12 -6.87 2.39
C LEU A 179 16.64 -8.18 1.81
#